data_AF-A0A9E2HG63-F1
#
_entry.id   AF-A0A9E2HG63-F1
#
_cell.length_a   1.000
_cell.length_b   1.000
_cell.length_c   1.000
_cell.angle_alpha   90.00
_cell.angle_beta   90.00
_cell.angle_gamma   90.00
#
_symmetry.space_group_name_H-M   'P 1'
#
loop_
_entity.id
_entity.type
_entity.pdbx_description
1 polymer ?
#
loop_
_entity_poly.entity_id
_entity_poly.type
_entity_poly.pdbx_seq_one_letter_code
_entity_poly.pdbx_strand_id
1 'polypeptide(L)'
;MQHVDIAIAVLGAFALAWLADLVSGRRGLFATSLVSGVAAIAGWFLAVRVFGVSTMSQWTWVLWSLAASALALGGFFLFRSKR
;
A
#
# COMPACT_ATOMS: atom_id res chain seq x y z
N MET A 1 6.92 -18.27 -12.53
CA MET A 1 6.98 -16.80 -12.41
C MET A 1 7.03 -16.39 -10.93
N GLN A 2 8.08 -16.77 -10.20
CA GLN A 2 8.12 -16.81 -8.72
C GLN A 2 8.19 -15.44 -8.00
N HIS A 3 8.31 -14.32 -8.73
CA HIS A 3 8.50 -12.98 -8.14
C HIS A 3 7.61 -11.90 -8.72
N VAL A 4 6.68 -12.25 -9.61
CA VAL A 4 5.78 -11.29 -10.26
C VAL A 4 4.88 -10.63 -9.23
N ASP A 5 4.43 -11.40 -8.24
CA ASP A 5 3.54 -10.98 -7.17
C ASP A 5 4.17 -9.86 -6.31
N ILE A 6 5.47 -9.98 -6.04
CA ILE A 6 6.26 -8.97 -5.31
C ILE A 6 6.42 -7.72 -6.15
N ALA A 7 6.76 -7.86 -7.43
CA ALA A 7 6.86 -6.73 -8.34
C ALA A 7 5.52 -5.97 -8.41
N ILE A 8 4.39 -6.68 -8.46
CA ILE A 8 3.06 -6.09 -8.50
C ILE A 8 2.70 -5.42 -7.18
N ALA A 9 3.06 -6.00 -6.03
CA ALA A 9 2.82 -5.35 -4.74
C ALA A 9 3.59 -4.02 -4.62
N VAL A 10 4.87 -4.00 -5.05
CA VAL A 10 5.70 -2.79 -5.04
C VAL A 10 5.19 -1.75 -6.04
N LEU A 11 4.93 -2.17 -7.28
CA LEU A 11 4.41 -1.28 -8.32
C LEU A 11 3.01 -0.77 -7.98
N GLY A 12 2.16 -1.60 -7.39
CA GLY A 12 0.82 -1.23 -6.96
C GLY A 12 0.83 -0.24 -5.79
N ALA A 13 1.68 -0.44 -4.78
CA ALA A 13 1.87 0.54 -3.70
C ALA A 13 2.40 1.88 -4.25
N PHE A 14 3.37 1.84 -5.17
CA PHE A 14 3.86 3.05 -5.82
C PHE A 14 2.79 3.74 -6.67
N ALA A 15 2.00 2.97 -7.43
CA ALA A 15 0.90 3.49 -8.23
C ALA A 15 -0.17 4.14 -7.35
N LEU A 16 -0.51 3.55 -6.20
CA LEU A 16 -1.43 4.15 -5.23
C LEU A 16 -0.90 5.46 -4.66
N ALA A 17 0.38 5.50 -4.28
CA ALA A 17 1.03 6.73 -3.82
C ALA A 17 1.03 7.83 -4.89
N TRP A 18 1.27 7.45 -6.15
CA TRP A 18 1.26 8.38 -7.28
C TRP A 18 -0.15 8.90 -7.57
N LEU A 19 -1.16 8.02 -7.66
CA LEU A 19 -2.55 8.41 -7.85
C LEU A 19 -3.03 9.34 -6.73
N ALA A 20 -2.67 9.04 -5.48
CA ALA A 20 -3.06 9.86 -4.36
C ALA A 20 -2.38 11.24 -4.35
N ASP A 21 -1.14 11.33 -4.84
CA ASP A 21 -0.44 12.60 -5.06
C ASP A 21 -1.11 13.42 -6.17
N LEU A 22 -1.45 12.78 -7.31
CA LEU A 22 -2.15 13.42 -8.43
C LEU A 22 -3.50 14.00 -7.99
N VAL A 23 -4.30 13.22 -7.26
CA VAL A 23 -5.61 13.65 -6.74
C VAL A 23 -5.47 14.83 -5.77
N SER A 24 -4.37 14.88 -5.02
CA SER A 24 -4.15 15.92 -4.01
C SER A 24 -3.59 17.23 -4.56
N GLY A 25 -3.08 17.24 -5.79
CA GLY A 25 -2.60 18.42 -6.51
C GLY A 25 -1.35 19.10 -5.94
N ARG A 26 -0.87 18.69 -4.75
CA ARG A 26 0.35 19.21 -4.10
C ARG A 26 1.46 18.17 -4.26
N ARG A 27 2.44 18.46 -5.11
CA ARG A 27 3.60 17.62 -5.48
C ARG A 27 4.41 17.11 -4.27
N GLY A 28 3.91 16.08 -3.59
CA GLY A 28 4.40 15.52 -2.34
C GLY A 28 4.63 14.01 -2.40
N LEU A 29 5.03 13.50 -3.57
CA LEU A 29 5.23 12.07 -3.85
C LEU A 29 6.06 11.35 -2.80
N PHE A 30 7.06 12.00 -2.21
CA PHE A 30 7.89 11.38 -1.18
C PHE A 30 7.07 10.98 0.05
N ALA A 31 6.23 11.88 0.55
CA ALA A 31 5.39 11.60 1.72
C ALA A 31 4.34 10.51 1.43
N THR A 32 3.69 10.57 0.27
CA THR A 32 2.67 9.58 -0.11
C THR A 32 3.29 8.21 -0.37
N SER A 33 4.47 8.16 -0.99
CA SER A 33 5.21 6.90 -1.22
C SER A 33 5.65 6.24 0.08
N LEU A 34 6.08 7.01 1.08
CA LEU A 34 6.50 6.50 2.37
C LEU A 34 5.31 5.94 3.17
N VAL A 35 4.18 6.66 3.19
CA VAL A 35 2.93 6.19 3.82
C VAL A 35 2.46 4.91 3.14
N SER A 36 2.41 4.89 1.81
CA SER A 36 1.96 3.70 1.06
C SER A 36 2.90 2.52 1.22
N GLY A 37 4.22 2.73 1.18
CA GLY A 37 5.20 1.65 1.30
C GLY A 37 5.17 0.97 2.67
N VAL A 38 5.13 1.77 3.74
CA VAL A 38 5.03 1.24 5.12
C VAL A 38 3.71 0.50 5.32
N ALA A 39 2.61 1.05 4.80
CA ALA A 39 1.30 0.42 4.88
C ALA A 39 1.21 -0.88 4.07
N ALA A 40 1.88 -0.97 2.91
CA ALA A 40 1.99 -2.21 2.14
C ALA A 40 2.68 -3.32 2.94
N ILE A 41 3.78 -3.01 3.62
CA ILE A 41 4.49 -3.95 4.50
C ILE A 41 3.59 -4.40 5.66
N ALA A 42 2.85 -3.46 6.26
CA ALA A 42 1.91 -3.77 7.33
C ALA A 42 0.76 -4.69 6.84
N GLY A 43 0.22 -4.45 5.65
CA GLY A 43 -0.82 -5.28 5.04
C GLY A 43 -0.34 -6.69 4.70
N TRP A 44 0.90 -6.84 4.21
CA TRP A 44 1.54 -8.14 4.04
C TRP A 44 1.67 -8.89 5.37
N PHE A 45 2.17 -8.22 6.41
CA PHE A 45 2.32 -8.82 7.73
C PHE A 45 0.98 -9.30 8.30
N LEU A 46 -0.07 -8.48 8.18
CA LEU A 46 -1.43 -8.83 8.57
C LEU A 46 -1.91 -10.10 7.83
N ALA A 47 -1.75 -10.15 6.50
CA ALA A 47 -2.21 -11.28 5.69
C ALA A 47 -1.49 -12.59 6.06
N VAL A 48 -0.17 -12.55 6.16
CA VAL A 48 0.63 -13.76 6.37
C VAL A 48 0.61 -14.21 7.83
N ARG A 49 0.69 -13.27 8.77
CA ARG A 49 0.90 -13.59 10.19
C ARG A 49 -0.39 -13.59 11.01
N VAL A 50 -1.39 -12.80 10.62
CA VAL A 50 -2.65 -12.70 11.37
C VAL A 50 -3.75 -13.55 10.73
N PHE A 51 -3.91 -13.48 9.41
CA PHE A 51 -4.93 -14.27 8.71
C PHE A 51 -4.48 -15.69 8.32
N GLY A 52 -3.23 -16.04 8.62
CA GLY A 52 -2.73 -17.40 8.42
C GLY A 52 -2.65 -17.80 6.94
N VAL A 53 -2.47 -16.84 6.02
CA VAL A 53 -2.15 -17.15 4.62
C VAL A 53 -0.80 -17.87 4.62
N SER A 54 -0.87 -19.19 4.48
CA SER A 54 0.22 -20.12 4.81
C SER A 54 1.47 -19.95 3.96
N THR A 55 1.36 -19.30 2.81
CA THR A 55 2.46 -19.15 1.84
C THR A 55 2.33 -17.84 1.04
N MET A 56 3.46 -17.22 0.68
CA MET A 56 3.52 -16.07 -0.25
C MET A 56 3.13 -16.43 -1.70
N SER A 57 2.58 -17.61 -1.95
CA SER A 57 2.20 -18.08 -3.29
C SER A 57 0.80 -17.67 -3.72
N GLN A 58 0.03 -17.02 -2.84
CA GLN A 58 -1.36 -16.63 -3.09
C GLN A 58 -1.51 -15.12 -3.23
N TRP A 59 -2.30 -14.66 -4.19
CA TRP A 59 -2.57 -13.24 -4.44
C TRP A 59 -3.22 -12.49 -3.27
N THR A 60 -3.78 -13.22 -2.31
CA THR A 60 -4.44 -12.67 -1.12
C THR A 60 -3.56 -11.69 -0.36
N TRP A 61 -2.26 -11.97 -0.17
CA TRP A 61 -1.38 -11.06 0.56
C TRP A 61 -1.10 -9.75 -0.20
N VAL A 62 -1.09 -9.80 -1.54
CA VAL A 62 -0.94 -8.61 -2.40
C VAL A 62 -2.15 -7.71 -2.23
N LEU A 63 -3.36 -8.28 -2.26
CA LEU A 63 -4.60 -7.53 -2.06
C LEU A 63 -4.63 -6.82 -0.70
N TRP A 64 -4.22 -7.50 0.37
CA TRP A 64 -4.14 -6.89 1.71
C TRP A 64 -3.08 -5.79 1.80
N SER A 65 -1.95 -5.95 1.12
CA SER A 65 -0.91 -4.91 1.04
C SER A 65 -1.43 -3.63 0.37
N LEU A 66 -2.18 -3.78 -0.73
CA LEU A 66 -2.78 -2.65 -1.44
C LEU A 66 -3.94 -2.03 -0.66
N ALA A 67 -4.78 -2.84 -0.02
CA ALA A 67 -5.88 -2.35 0.82
C ALA A 67 -5.36 -1.54 2.00
N ALA A 68 -4.34 -2.04 2.72
CA ALA A 68 -3.71 -1.31 3.81
C ALA A 68 -3.10 0.02 3.33
N SER A 69 -2.45 0.02 2.16
CA SER A 69 -1.91 1.22 1.53
C SER A 69 -2.99 2.27 1.23
N ALA A 70 -4.10 1.84 0.63
CA ALA A 70 -5.22 2.72 0.31
C ALA A 70 -5.85 3.33 1.57
N LEU A 71 -6.05 2.53 2.62
CA LEU A 71 -6.58 3.01 3.90
C LEU A 71 -5.64 4.01 4.58
N ALA A 72 -4.33 3.73 4.60
CA ALA A 72 -3.34 4.63 5.20
C ALA A 72 -3.24 5.97 4.45
N LEU A 73 -3.27 5.93 3.11
CA LEU A 73 -3.33 7.14 2.28
C LEU A 73 -4.63 7.93 2.54
N GLY A 74 -5.78 7.25 2.60
CA GLY A 74 -7.06 7.87 2.93
C GLY A 74 -7.02 8.58 4.28
N GLY A 75 -6.48 7.93 5.32
CA GLY A 75 -6.27 8.53 6.63
C GLY A 75 -5.31 9.72 6.59
N PHE A 76 -4.19 9.60 5.89
CA PHE A 76 -3.22 10.68 5.73
C PHE A 76 -3.85 11.96 5.17
N PHE A 77 -4.67 11.85 4.12
CA PHE A 77 -5.35 13.02 3.54
C PHE A 77 -6.47 13.55 4.42
N LEU A 78 -7.23 12.67 5.08
CA LEU A 78 -8.28 13.06 6.02
C LEU A 78 -7.72 13.95 7.15
N PHE A 79 -6.63 13.51 7.79
CA PHE A 79 -6.02 14.26 8.88
C PHE A 79 -5.20 15.47 8.40
N ARG A 80 -4.65 15.42 7.19
CA ARG A 80 -3.94 16.56 6.60
C ARG A 80 -4.88 17.68 6.19
N SER A 81 -6.12 17.39 5.77
CA SER A 81 -7.11 18.42 5.43
C SER A 81 -7.62 19.22 6.63
N LYS A 82 -7.43 18.70 7.84
CA LYS A 82 -7.87 19.32 9.10
C LYS A 82 -6.82 20.24 9.73
N ARG A 83 -5.59 20.26 9.22
CA ARG A 83 -4.49 21.12 9.67
C ARG A 83 -4.32 22.28 8.69
#